data_AF-A0A0N7ZBL8-F1
#
_entry.id   AF-A0A0N7ZBL8-F1
#
_cell.length_a   1.000
_cell.length_b   1.000
_cell.length_c   1.000
_cell.angle_alpha   90.00
_cell.angle_beta   90.00
_cell.angle_gamma   90.00
#
_symmetry.space_group_name_H-M   'P 1'
#
loop_
_entity.id
_entity.type
_entity.pdbx_description
1 polymer ?
#
loop_
_entity_poly.entity_id
_entity_poly.type
_entity_poly.pdbx_seq_one_letter_code
_entity_poly.pdbx_strand_id
1 'polypeptide(L)'
;MVGAWIKVGSVARNRFWVTFAGQFVVAISQVFILGVPPRLAAVWFGPDQVSTACAIGVFGNQLGVALGFLVPPAIVPTTEDMDLVGQRLSIMFYGVVALTTTLFITIVIVFREKPPTPPTTAALTQEETGSYVKGIVKLIKNPGYVLLLLSYGINVGAFYAISTLLNQVVLAHFEDASEDAGRIGLLIVLAGMMGSVVCGFILDKTAKFKLVTLVVYLLSTFFMLGYTFIFRLNQIWLVYIMAAVLGFFMTGYLPVGFEFAAELTYPEPEGTSSGLLNASAQFFGVLCTLADGQLLAGFGDMAANLLLVAVLIVGSIMTASIKEDLRRQAAHGRTAGANGATSM
;
A
#
# COMPACT_ATOMS: atom_id res chain seq x y z
N MET A 1 -12.74 10.85 11.19
CA MET A 1 -13.85 11.15 12.11
C MET A 1 -15.21 11.18 11.41
N VAL A 2 -15.50 12.14 10.52
CA VAL A 2 -16.84 12.27 9.87
C VAL A 2 -17.33 10.97 9.21
N GLY A 3 -16.48 10.34 8.38
CA GLY A 3 -16.84 9.07 7.75
C GLY A 3 -17.10 7.92 8.74
N ALA A 4 -16.48 7.92 9.93
CA ALA A 4 -16.75 6.95 10.98
C ALA A 4 -18.11 7.18 11.63
N TRP A 5 -18.48 8.44 11.89
CA TRP A 5 -19.81 8.81 12.38
C TRP A 5 -20.93 8.39 11.43
N ILE A 6 -20.73 8.56 10.11
CA ILE A 6 -21.70 8.11 9.10
C ILE A 6 -21.91 6.58 9.20
N LYS A 7 -20.84 5.80 9.39
CA LYS A 7 -20.92 4.33 9.50
C LYS A 7 -21.67 3.84 10.74
N VAL A 8 -21.71 4.59 11.84
CA VAL A 8 -22.53 4.20 13.00
C VAL A 8 -24.00 4.03 12.61
N GLY A 9 -24.50 4.85 11.68
CA GLY A 9 -25.87 4.76 11.18
C GLY A 9 -26.15 3.60 10.24
N SER A 10 -25.13 2.84 9.82
CA SER A 10 -25.21 1.89 8.71
C SER A 10 -25.27 0.41 9.10
N VAL A 11 -25.39 0.11 10.39
CA VAL A 11 -25.43 -1.26 10.94
C VAL A 11 -26.58 -2.11 10.35
N ALA A 12 -27.71 -1.49 9.99
CA ALA A 12 -28.85 -2.21 9.43
C ALA A 12 -28.61 -2.67 7.98
N ARG A 13 -29.08 -3.89 7.65
CA ARG A 13 -28.87 -4.54 6.34
C ARG A 13 -29.32 -3.73 5.13
N ASN A 14 -30.39 -2.94 5.27
CA ASN A 14 -30.93 -2.08 4.21
C ASN A 14 -30.19 -0.73 4.07
N ARG A 15 -29.17 -0.46 4.88
CA ARG A 15 -28.42 0.80 4.91
C ARG A 15 -27.02 0.69 4.31
N PHE A 16 -26.82 -0.24 3.39
CA PHE A 16 -25.57 -0.38 2.64
C PHE A 16 -25.09 0.96 2.05
N TRP A 17 -26.00 1.77 1.50
CA TRP A 17 -25.68 3.09 0.96
C TRP A 17 -25.09 4.06 2.00
N VAL A 18 -25.46 3.92 3.27
CA VAL A 18 -24.89 4.72 4.36
C VAL A 18 -23.46 4.27 4.65
N THR A 19 -23.21 2.95 4.67
CA THR A 19 -21.84 2.41 4.78
C THR A 19 -20.97 2.90 3.62
N PHE A 20 -21.51 2.86 2.39
CA PHE A 20 -20.84 3.30 1.19
C PHE A 20 -20.49 4.79 1.25
N ALA A 21 -21.44 5.64 1.62
CA ALA A 21 -21.21 7.08 1.80
C ALA A 21 -20.13 7.35 2.87
N GLY A 22 -20.18 6.64 4.00
CA GLY A 22 -19.17 6.76 5.05
C GLY A 22 -17.78 6.33 4.56
N GLN A 23 -17.69 5.22 3.84
CA GLN A 23 -16.44 4.74 3.26
C GLN A 23 -15.89 5.68 2.19
N PHE A 24 -16.76 6.29 1.37
CA PHE A 24 -16.38 7.27 0.36
C PHE A 24 -15.71 8.50 1.00
N VAL A 25 -16.27 9.03 2.09
CA VAL A 25 -15.66 10.13 2.86
C VAL A 25 -14.30 9.73 3.44
N VAL A 26 -14.16 8.49 3.92
CA VAL A 26 -12.86 7.97 4.39
C VAL A 26 -11.85 7.85 3.24
N ALA A 27 -12.27 7.38 2.07
CA ALA A 27 -11.41 7.23 0.89
C ALA A 27 -10.87 8.57 0.40
N ILE A 28 -11.69 9.63 0.37
CA ILE A 28 -11.21 10.99 0.07
C ILE A 28 -10.16 11.44 1.10
N SER A 29 -10.39 11.15 2.38
CA SER A 29 -9.48 11.52 3.47
C SER A 29 -8.12 10.81 3.35
N GLN A 30 -8.09 9.57 2.85
CA GLN A 30 -6.88 8.76 2.73
C GLN A 30 -5.81 9.43 1.86
N VAL A 31 -6.21 10.15 0.80
CA VAL A 31 -5.29 10.88 -0.10
C VAL A 31 -4.47 11.91 0.69
N PHE A 32 -5.12 12.61 1.62
CA PHE A 32 -4.45 13.61 2.45
C PHE A 32 -3.57 12.95 3.52
N ILE A 33 -4.04 11.87 4.15
CA ILE A 33 -3.34 11.19 5.24
C ILE A 33 -1.96 10.69 4.80
N LEU A 34 -1.84 10.15 3.58
CA LEU A 34 -0.56 9.63 3.07
C LEU A 34 0.51 10.73 2.90
N GLY A 35 0.11 11.98 2.64
CA GLY A 35 1.03 13.11 2.50
C GLY A 35 1.35 13.85 3.80
N VAL A 36 0.66 13.53 4.90
CA VAL A 36 0.84 14.22 6.19
C VAL A 36 2.21 13.94 6.83
N PRO A 37 2.70 12.69 6.96
CA PRO A 37 3.98 12.41 7.60
C PRO A 37 5.17 13.21 7.05
N PRO A 38 5.45 13.22 5.73
CA PRO A 38 6.59 13.98 5.21
C PRO A 38 6.42 15.49 5.38
N ARG A 39 5.20 16.01 5.20
CA ARG A 39 4.91 17.44 5.37
C ARG A 39 5.06 17.89 6.82
N LEU A 40 4.56 17.10 7.76
CA LEU A 40 4.68 17.38 9.19
C LEU A 40 6.15 17.32 9.63
N ALA A 41 6.87 16.30 9.19
CA ALA A 41 8.29 16.14 9.46
C ALA A 41 9.11 17.36 8.99
N ALA A 42 8.88 17.83 7.75
CA ALA A 42 9.59 18.98 7.18
C ALA A 42 9.28 20.33 7.87
N VAL A 43 8.06 20.51 8.39
CA VAL A 43 7.64 21.77 9.03
C VAL A 43 8.06 21.86 10.49
N TRP A 44 8.09 20.73 11.21
CA TRP A 44 8.27 20.72 12.66
C TRP A 44 9.64 20.25 13.13
N PHE A 45 10.39 19.52 12.32
CA PHE A 45 11.66 18.91 12.71
C PHE A 45 12.82 19.46 11.89
N GLY A 46 14.00 19.51 12.51
CA GLY A 46 15.24 19.91 11.83
C GLY A 46 15.74 18.83 10.85
N PRO A 47 16.67 19.17 9.93
CA PRO A 47 17.11 18.29 8.84
C PRO A 47 17.49 16.87 9.26
N ASP A 48 18.20 16.72 10.38
CA ASP A 48 18.66 15.42 10.89
C ASP A 48 17.54 14.53 11.47
N GLN A 49 16.37 15.13 11.75
CA GLN A 49 15.23 14.45 12.41
C GLN A 49 14.05 14.22 11.46
N VAL A 50 14.02 14.87 10.28
CA VAL A 50 12.91 14.76 9.31
C VAL A 50 12.67 13.31 8.88
N SER A 51 13.73 12.57 8.56
CA SER A 51 13.62 11.17 8.12
C SER A 51 13.00 10.28 9.20
N THR A 52 13.48 10.40 10.44
CA THR A 52 12.96 9.64 11.59
C THR A 52 11.51 10.00 11.89
N ALA A 53 11.15 11.28 11.90
CA ALA A 53 9.78 11.74 12.15
C ALA A 53 8.82 11.27 11.04
N CYS A 54 9.25 11.32 9.78
CA CYS A 54 8.48 10.81 8.65
C CYS A 54 8.27 9.29 8.76
N ALA A 55 9.34 8.54 9.07
CA ALA A 55 9.27 7.09 9.24
C ALA A 55 8.25 6.71 10.32
N ILE A 56 8.29 7.33 11.50
CA ILE A 56 7.32 7.08 12.59
C ILE A 56 5.87 7.29 12.10
N GLY A 57 5.60 8.34 11.33
CA GLY A 57 4.28 8.60 10.77
C GLY A 57 3.83 7.53 9.77
N VAL A 58 4.73 7.06 8.90
CA VAL A 58 4.46 5.96 7.95
C VAL A 58 4.25 4.63 8.69
N PHE A 59 5.04 4.34 9.72
CA PHE A 59 4.85 3.18 10.60
C PHE A 59 3.45 3.17 11.23
N GLY A 60 2.93 4.33 11.62
CA GLY A 60 1.56 4.47 12.14
C GLY A 60 0.48 4.03 11.13
N ASN A 61 0.67 4.29 9.83
CA ASN A 61 -0.26 3.81 8.80
C ASN A 61 -0.27 2.29 8.72
N GLN A 62 0.92 1.67 8.68
CA GLN A 62 1.04 0.21 8.63
C GLN A 62 0.46 -0.47 9.87
N LEU A 63 0.68 0.12 11.05
CA LEU A 63 0.06 -0.37 12.29
C LEU A 63 -1.47 -0.29 12.23
N GLY A 64 -2.03 0.77 11.65
CA GLY A 64 -3.47 0.89 11.44
C GLY A 64 -4.03 -0.21 10.54
N VAL A 65 -3.33 -0.54 9.44
CA VAL A 65 -3.71 -1.66 8.54
C VAL A 65 -3.64 -2.99 9.28
N ALA A 66 -2.55 -3.24 10.02
CA ALA A 66 -2.37 -4.43 10.85
C ALA A 66 -3.50 -4.62 11.87
N LEU A 67 -3.87 -3.56 12.59
CA LEU A 67 -5.03 -3.57 13.50
C LEU A 67 -6.34 -3.79 12.75
N GLY A 68 -6.47 -3.29 11.52
CA GLY A 68 -7.61 -3.53 10.65
C GLY A 68 -7.82 -4.99 10.25
N PHE A 69 -6.76 -5.80 10.26
CA PHE A 69 -6.89 -7.26 10.08
C PHE A 69 -7.27 -7.99 11.36
N LEU A 70 -6.81 -7.51 12.52
CA LEU A 70 -6.99 -8.22 13.79
C LEU A 70 -8.33 -7.88 14.47
N VAL A 71 -8.68 -6.59 14.51
CA VAL A 71 -9.80 -6.08 15.31
C VAL A 71 -11.16 -6.55 14.79
N PRO A 72 -11.48 -6.45 13.48
CA PRO A 72 -12.81 -6.84 12.99
C PRO A 72 -13.11 -8.33 13.21
N PRO A 73 -12.23 -9.30 12.84
CA PRO A 73 -12.50 -10.71 13.10
C PRO A 73 -12.57 -11.07 14.59
N ALA A 74 -11.80 -10.39 15.45
CA ALA A 74 -11.83 -10.63 16.89
C ALA A 74 -13.12 -10.14 17.57
N ILE A 75 -13.78 -9.12 17.01
CA ILE A 75 -15.00 -8.53 17.61
C ILE A 75 -16.27 -9.09 16.95
N VAL A 76 -16.25 -9.32 15.63
CA VAL A 76 -17.43 -9.70 14.85
C VAL A 76 -17.41 -11.21 14.59
N PRO A 77 -18.25 -11.99 15.28
CA PRO A 77 -18.31 -13.43 15.09
C PRO A 77 -18.91 -13.75 13.71
N THR A 78 -18.47 -14.86 13.12
CA THR A 78 -19.04 -15.38 11.87
C THR A 78 -20.16 -16.35 12.24
N THR A 79 -21.36 -15.82 12.50
CA THR A 79 -22.55 -16.59 12.92
C THR A 79 -23.74 -16.30 12.01
N GLU A 80 -24.70 -17.24 11.94
CA GLU A 80 -25.96 -17.02 11.23
C GLU A 80 -26.88 -15.98 11.92
N ASP A 81 -26.65 -15.73 13.22
CA ASP A 81 -27.35 -14.71 13.99
C ASP A 81 -26.96 -13.29 13.54
N MET A 82 -27.79 -12.72 12.68
CA MET A 82 -27.58 -11.38 12.11
C MET A 82 -27.77 -10.26 13.13
N ASP A 83 -28.54 -10.48 14.21
CA ASP A 83 -28.72 -9.48 15.26
C ASP A 83 -27.45 -9.36 16.10
N LEU A 84 -26.81 -10.50 16.41
CA LEU A 84 -25.51 -10.54 17.07
C LEU A 84 -24.42 -9.89 16.20
N VAL A 85 -24.37 -10.19 14.90
CA VAL A 85 -23.42 -9.55 13.96
C VAL A 85 -23.64 -8.03 13.94
N GLY A 86 -24.88 -7.58 13.86
CA GLY A 86 -25.23 -6.15 13.90
C GLY A 86 -24.80 -5.48 15.20
N GLN A 87 -25.04 -6.11 16.35
CA GLN A 87 -24.63 -5.60 17.66
C GLN A 87 -23.10 -5.47 17.76
N ARG A 88 -22.36 -6.48 17.30
CA ARG A 88 -20.89 -6.49 17.33
C ARG A 88 -20.28 -5.48 16.37
N LEU A 89 -20.85 -5.32 15.17
CA LEU A 89 -20.50 -4.25 14.24
C LEU A 89 -20.74 -2.87 14.84
N SER A 90 -21.85 -2.69 15.56
CA SER A 90 -22.18 -1.45 16.25
C SER A 90 -21.13 -1.10 17.31
N ILE A 91 -20.74 -2.07 18.16
CA ILE A 91 -19.67 -1.90 19.15
C ILE A 91 -18.36 -1.48 18.47
N MET A 92 -17.99 -2.14 17.37
CA MET A 92 -16.80 -1.80 16.59
C MET A 92 -16.86 -0.37 16.04
N PHE A 93 -17.99 0.03 15.44
CA PHE A 93 -18.15 1.40 14.90
C PHE A 93 -18.12 2.46 15.99
N TYR A 94 -18.77 2.24 17.13
CA TYR A 94 -18.69 3.14 18.28
C TYR A 94 -17.25 3.25 18.82
N GLY A 95 -16.51 2.15 18.89
CA GLY A 95 -15.09 2.16 19.27
C GLY A 95 -14.23 3.00 18.33
N VAL A 96 -14.40 2.83 17.01
CA VAL A 96 -13.69 3.63 15.99
C VAL A 96 -14.08 5.11 16.08
N VAL A 97 -15.35 5.41 16.32
CA VAL A 97 -15.81 6.79 16.51
C VAL A 97 -15.21 7.42 17.76
N ALA A 98 -15.21 6.71 18.89
CA ALA A 98 -14.61 7.18 20.13
C ALA A 98 -13.12 7.49 19.91
N LEU A 99 -12.35 6.53 19.38
CA LEU A 99 -10.92 6.71 19.10
C LEU A 99 -10.67 7.89 18.16
N THR A 100 -11.34 7.94 17.01
CA THR A 100 -11.09 8.98 16.00
C THR A 100 -11.57 10.37 16.43
N THR A 101 -12.60 10.45 17.29
CA THR A 101 -13.08 11.71 17.85
C THR A 101 -12.14 12.20 18.95
N THR A 102 -11.68 11.32 19.84
CA THR A 102 -10.67 11.66 20.85
C THR A 102 -9.39 12.16 20.18
N LEU A 103 -8.87 11.46 19.17
CA LEU A 103 -7.69 11.91 18.42
C LEU A 103 -7.91 13.28 17.76
N PHE A 104 -9.09 13.52 17.17
CA PHE A 104 -9.41 14.83 16.59
C PHE A 104 -9.41 15.95 17.63
N ILE A 105 -10.06 15.73 18.78
CA ILE A 105 -10.09 16.71 19.89
C ILE A 105 -8.67 16.97 20.41
N THR A 106 -7.87 15.92 20.59
CA THR A 106 -6.46 16.07 21.01
C THR A 106 -5.67 16.89 19.99
N ILE A 107 -5.84 16.65 18.69
CA ILE A 107 -5.16 17.46 17.66
C ILE A 107 -5.61 18.92 17.73
N VAL A 108 -6.90 19.20 17.88
CA VAL A 108 -7.42 20.58 17.95
C VAL A 108 -6.91 21.32 19.19
N ILE A 109 -6.77 20.64 20.34
CA ILE A 109 -6.34 21.26 21.60
C ILE A 109 -4.81 21.40 21.67
N VAL A 110 -4.08 20.37 21.26
CA VAL A 110 -2.63 20.24 21.52
C VAL A 110 -1.80 20.71 20.32
N PHE A 111 -2.27 20.48 19.10
CA PHE A 111 -1.48 20.72 17.90
C PHE A 111 -1.61 22.17 17.45
N ARG A 112 -0.48 22.89 17.43
CA ARG A 112 -0.41 24.23 16.84
C ARG A 112 -0.24 24.11 15.33
N GLU A 113 -0.71 25.10 14.58
CA GLU A 113 -0.69 25.07 13.10
C GLU A 113 0.74 25.02 12.54
N LYS A 114 1.67 25.78 13.14
CA LYS A 114 3.10 25.84 12.82
C LYS A 114 3.91 26.16 14.09
N PRO A 115 5.18 25.73 14.18
CA PRO A 115 6.05 26.20 15.25
C PRO A 115 6.24 27.74 15.14
N PRO A 116 6.42 28.47 16.27
CA PRO A 116 6.58 29.94 16.27
C PRO A 116 7.78 30.44 15.46
N THR A 117 8.78 29.58 15.25
CA THR A 117 9.94 29.81 14.38
C THR A 117 10.05 28.62 13.42
N PRO A 118 10.04 28.84 12.09
CA PRO A 118 10.20 27.75 11.15
C PRO A 118 11.63 27.18 11.26
N PRO A 119 11.80 25.86 11.47
CA PRO A 119 13.11 25.25 11.64
C PRO A 119 13.94 25.18 10.34
N THR A 120 13.31 25.33 9.17
CA THR A 120 13.98 25.09 7.88
C THR A 120 13.45 25.99 6.76
N THR A 121 14.36 26.60 5.99
CA THR A 121 14.05 27.35 4.75
C THR A 121 13.45 26.47 3.64
N ALA A 122 13.60 25.14 3.73
CA ALA A 122 13.05 24.17 2.78
C ALA A 122 11.51 24.17 2.71
N ALA A 123 10.82 24.62 3.77
CA ALA A 123 9.36 24.79 3.75
C ALA A 123 8.89 25.97 2.88
N LEU A 124 9.80 26.88 2.51
CA LEU A 124 9.50 28.07 1.68
C LEU A 124 9.73 27.81 0.18
N THR A 125 10.40 26.71 -0.20
CA THR A 125 10.84 26.45 -1.58
C THR A 125 9.96 25.43 -2.32
N GLN A 126 8.92 24.89 -1.69
CA GLN A 126 8.02 23.89 -2.29
C GLN A 126 7.01 24.45 -3.31
N GLU A 127 7.28 25.62 -3.88
CA GLU A 127 6.57 26.19 -5.02
C GLU A 127 7.40 26.05 -6.32
N GLU A 128 7.73 24.83 -6.73
CA GLU A 128 8.17 24.63 -8.12
C GLU A 128 6.97 24.39 -9.03
N THR A 129 6.56 25.52 -9.60
CA THR A 129 5.56 25.82 -10.60
C THR A 129 5.87 25.15 -11.95
N GLY A 130 5.78 23.83 -12.01
CA GLY A 130 5.49 23.10 -13.24
C GLY A 130 3.98 23.01 -13.45
N SER A 131 3.49 23.09 -14.69
CA SER A 131 2.10 22.70 -14.97
C SER A 131 1.96 21.20 -14.69
N TYR A 132 1.35 20.83 -13.56
CA TYR A 132 1.15 19.45 -13.10
C TYR A 132 0.61 18.52 -14.20
N VAL A 133 -0.33 19.04 -14.99
CA VAL A 133 -0.91 18.32 -16.14
C VAL A 133 0.14 18.02 -17.21
N LYS A 134 1.06 18.95 -17.51
CA LYS A 134 2.16 18.70 -18.46
C LYS A 134 3.10 17.61 -17.93
N GLY A 135 3.37 17.58 -16.62
CA GLY A 135 4.15 16.51 -15.99
C GLY A 135 3.50 15.14 -16.17
N ILE A 136 2.19 15.03 -15.89
CA ILE A 136 1.42 13.79 -16.14
C ILE A 136 1.52 13.34 -17.60
N VAL A 137 1.34 14.25 -18.56
CA VAL A 137 1.38 13.90 -19.99
C VAL A 137 2.76 13.38 -20.38
N LYS A 138 3.85 13.96 -19.85
CA LYS A 138 5.21 13.47 -20.11
C LYS A 138 5.43 12.06 -19.53
N LEU A 139 4.95 11.83 -18.32
CA LEU A 139 5.04 10.53 -17.65
C LEU A 139 4.33 9.43 -18.45
N ILE A 140 3.08 9.68 -18.87
CA ILE A 140 2.29 8.71 -19.66
C ILE A 140 2.89 8.47 -21.06
N LYS A 141 3.68 9.41 -21.60
CA LYS A 141 4.41 9.22 -22.86
C LYS A 141 5.73 8.44 -22.70
N ASN A 142 6.21 8.23 -21.48
CA ASN A 142 7.42 7.46 -21.22
C ASN A 142 7.09 5.95 -21.19
N PRO A 143 7.50 5.15 -22.19
CA PRO A 143 7.10 3.74 -22.27
C PRO A 143 7.64 2.89 -21.12
N GLY A 144 8.86 3.19 -20.62
CA GLY A 144 9.42 2.47 -19.47
C GLY A 144 8.62 2.74 -18.20
N TYR A 145 8.23 4.00 -17.99
CA TYR A 145 7.38 4.38 -16.86
C TYR A 145 5.97 3.80 -16.97
N VAL A 146 5.35 3.77 -18.14
CA VAL A 146 4.01 3.16 -18.32
C VAL A 146 4.04 1.66 -18.04
N LEU A 147 5.08 0.95 -18.46
CA LEU A 147 5.24 -0.47 -18.12
C LEU A 147 5.40 -0.67 -16.61
N LEU A 148 6.18 0.18 -15.95
CA LEU A 148 6.29 0.18 -14.49
C LEU A 148 4.95 0.50 -13.83
N LEU A 149 4.24 1.52 -14.31
CA LEU A 149 2.94 1.97 -13.81
C LEU A 149 1.92 0.84 -13.80
N LEU A 150 1.84 0.10 -14.91
CA LEU A 150 0.90 -1.01 -15.06
C LEU A 150 1.32 -2.24 -14.26
N SER A 151 2.58 -2.65 -14.35
CA SER A 151 3.10 -3.81 -13.59
C SER A 151 3.02 -3.57 -12.08
N TYR A 152 3.31 -2.35 -11.61
CA TYR A 152 3.16 -1.95 -10.23
C TYR A 152 1.70 -2.00 -9.78
N GLY A 153 0.80 -1.43 -10.58
CA GLY A 153 -0.62 -1.48 -10.31
C GLY A 153 -1.12 -2.91 -10.16
N ILE A 154 -0.71 -3.81 -11.06
CA ILE A 154 -1.04 -5.24 -11.00
C ILE A 154 -0.54 -5.89 -9.70
N ASN A 155 0.72 -5.69 -9.32
CA ASN A 155 1.27 -6.35 -8.14
C ASN A 155 0.56 -5.90 -6.86
N VAL A 156 0.48 -4.58 -6.66
CA VAL A 156 -0.17 -4.00 -5.48
C VAL A 156 -1.68 -4.28 -5.49
N GLY A 157 -2.31 -4.27 -6.66
CA GLY A 157 -3.72 -4.61 -6.82
C GLY A 157 -4.02 -6.07 -6.47
N ALA A 158 -3.16 -7.01 -6.89
CA ALA A 158 -3.26 -8.41 -6.48
C ALA A 158 -3.06 -8.56 -4.96
N PHE A 159 -2.11 -7.82 -4.38
CA PHE A 159 -1.91 -7.80 -2.93
C PHE A 159 -3.15 -7.31 -2.16
N TYR A 160 -3.85 -6.29 -2.67
CA TYR A 160 -5.11 -5.82 -2.12
C TYR A 160 -6.25 -6.84 -2.25
N ALA A 161 -6.33 -7.57 -3.36
CA ALA A 161 -7.30 -8.64 -3.55
C ALA A 161 -7.08 -9.77 -2.52
N ILE A 162 -5.84 -10.26 -2.39
CA ILE A 162 -5.46 -11.28 -1.40
C ILE A 162 -5.84 -10.81 0.01
N SER A 163 -5.45 -9.58 0.36
CA SER A 163 -5.76 -8.97 1.64
C SER A 163 -7.26 -8.90 1.93
N THR A 164 -8.06 -8.53 0.93
CA THR A 164 -9.51 -8.35 1.09
C THR A 164 -10.25 -9.68 1.22
N LEU A 165 -9.83 -10.68 0.44
CA LEU A 165 -10.51 -11.98 0.35
C LEU A 165 -9.91 -13.03 1.29
N LEU A 166 -8.82 -12.70 2.00
CA LEU A 166 -8.10 -13.59 2.92
C LEU A 166 -9.05 -14.32 3.87
N ASN A 167 -9.95 -13.59 4.54
CA ASN A 167 -10.88 -14.19 5.49
C ASN A 167 -11.81 -15.21 4.84
N GLN A 168 -12.30 -14.92 3.63
CA GLN A 168 -13.19 -15.85 2.90
C GLN A 168 -12.45 -17.11 2.48
N VAL A 169 -11.20 -16.97 2.00
CA VAL A 169 -10.38 -18.12 1.57
C VAL A 169 -9.98 -19.01 2.74
N VAL A 170 -9.59 -18.43 3.88
CA VAL A 170 -9.23 -19.18 5.09
C VAL A 170 -10.45 -19.93 5.64
N LEU A 171 -11.59 -19.26 5.77
CA LEU A 171 -12.82 -19.88 6.27
C LEU A 171 -13.39 -20.95 5.33
N ALA A 172 -13.04 -20.94 4.04
CA ALA A 172 -13.42 -21.99 3.11
C ALA A 172 -12.66 -23.32 3.36
N HIS A 173 -11.53 -23.28 4.05
CA HIS A 173 -10.69 -24.45 4.32
C HIS A 173 -10.65 -24.86 5.79
N PHE A 174 -10.77 -23.89 6.70
CA PHE A 174 -10.64 -24.09 8.13
C PHE A 174 -11.89 -23.55 8.84
N GLU A 175 -12.65 -24.44 9.46
CA GLU A 175 -13.83 -24.07 10.25
C GLU A 175 -13.42 -23.20 11.45
N ASP A 176 -14.24 -22.18 11.75
CA ASP A 176 -14.06 -21.23 12.86
C ASP A 176 -12.70 -20.48 12.91
N ALA A 177 -11.95 -20.47 11.81
CA ALA A 177 -10.60 -19.88 11.73
C ALA A 177 -10.58 -18.37 11.41
N SER A 178 -11.61 -17.61 11.81
CA SER A 178 -11.70 -16.16 11.53
C SER A 178 -10.62 -15.37 12.28
N GLU A 179 -10.30 -15.78 13.52
CA GLU A 179 -9.23 -15.16 14.28
C GLU A 179 -7.86 -15.45 13.64
N ASP A 180 -7.65 -16.68 13.15
CA ASP A 180 -6.44 -17.04 12.43
C ASP A 180 -6.31 -16.27 11.11
N ALA A 181 -7.40 -16.08 10.37
CA ALA A 181 -7.39 -15.22 9.18
C ALA A 181 -6.93 -13.79 9.51
N GLY A 182 -7.42 -13.23 10.62
CA GLY A 182 -6.98 -11.92 11.11
C GLY A 182 -5.49 -11.88 11.49
N ARG A 183 -5.00 -12.92 12.17
CA ARG A 183 -3.58 -13.06 12.54
C ARG A 183 -2.66 -13.30 11.33
N ILE A 184 -3.12 -14.05 10.33
CA ILE A 184 -2.42 -14.21 9.05
C ILE A 184 -2.32 -12.85 8.34
N GLY A 185 -3.42 -12.09 8.30
CA GLY A 185 -3.43 -10.73 7.74
C GLY A 185 -2.46 -9.78 8.45
N LEU A 186 -2.44 -9.82 9.79
CA LEU A 186 -1.44 -9.10 10.60
C LEU A 186 -0.01 -9.50 10.21
N LEU A 187 0.26 -10.80 10.10
CA LEU A 187 1.59 -11.31 9.77
C LEU A 187 2.02 -10.89 8.35
N ILE A 188 1.11 -10.89 7.38
CA ILE A 188 1.36 -10.37 6.02
C ILE A 188 1.85 -8.92 6.09
N VAL A 189 1.19 -8.07 6.87
CA VAL A 189 1.56 -6.65 7.00
C VAL A 189 2.92 -6.50 7.67
N LEU A 190 3.17 -7.18 8.78
CA LEU A 190 4.43 -7.08 9.52
C LEU A 190 5.63 -7.61 8.72
N ALA A 191 5.47 -8.77 8.06
CA ALA A 191 6.48 -9.31 7.17
C ALA A 191 6.69 -8.38 5.96
N GLY A 192 5.62 -7.76 5.46
CA GLY A 192 5.69 -6.75 4.41
C GLY A 192 6.49 -5.52 4.78
N MET A 193 6.35 -5.01 6.01
CA MET A 193 7.15 -3.89 6.51
C MET A 193 8.65 -4.24 6.56
N MET A 194 8.97 -5.45 7.03
CA MET A 194 10.34 -5.97 6.98
C MET A 194 10.85 -6.05 5.53
N GLY A 195 10.02 -6.53 4.61
CA GLY A 195 10.31 -6.60 3.18
C GLY A 195 10.64 -5.25 2.58
N SER A 196 9.86 -4.22 2.90
CA SER A 196 10.12 -2.84 2.45
C SER A 196 11.46 -2.30 2.90
N VAL A 197 11.83 -2.53 4.17
CA VAL A 197 13.13 -2.08 4.71
C VAL A 197 14.28 -2.83 4.05
N VAL A 198 14.19 -4.16 3.96
CA VAL A 198 15.25 -4.99 3.37
C VAL A 198 15.44 -4.68 1.89
N CYS A 199 14.35 -4.59 1.13
CA CYS A 199 14.43 -4.30 -0.31
C CYS A 199 14.93 -2.88 -0.57
N GLY A 200 14.51 -1.89 0.23
CA GLY A 200 15.04 -0.53 0.18
C GLY A 200 16.55 -0.50 0.43
N PHE A 201 17.02 -1.16 1.50
CA PHE A 201 18.46 -1.22 1.79
C PHE A 201 19.27 -1.93 0.70
N ILE A 202 18.77 -3.03 0.14
CA ILE A 202 19.40 -3.72 -0.99
C ILE A 202 19.50 -2.77 -2.18
N LEU A 203 18.45 -1.99 -2.43
CA LEU A 203 18.40 -1.05 -3.54
C LEU A 203 19.37 0.11 -3.35
N ASP A 204 19.45 0.69 -2.15
CA ASP A 204 20.41 1.74 -1.81
C ASP A 204 21.86 1.29 -2.02
N LYS A 205 22.18 0.04 -1.65
CA LYS A 205 23.54 -0.50 -1.79
C LYS A 205 23.89 -0.96 -3.19
N THR A 206 22.94 -1.56 -3.91
CA THR A 206 23.23 -2.12 -5.23
C THR A 206 23.04 -1.10 -6.35
N ALA A 207 22.15 -0.13 -6.15
CA ALA A 207 21.71 0.85 -7.15
C ALA A 207 21.22 0.20 -8.47
N LYS A 208 20.83 -1.09 -8.44
CA LYS A 208 20.36 -1.89 -9.57
C LYS A 208 18.83 -1.95 -9.60
N PHE A 209 18.19 -0.81 -9.86
CA PHE A 209 16.73 -0.62 -9.77
C PHE A 209 15.93 -1.66 -10.54
N LYS A 210 16.19 -1.85 -11.83
CA LYS A 210 15.45 -2.84 -12.64
C LYS A 210 15.64 -4.26 -12.12
N LEU A 211 16.87 -4.67 -11.83
CA LEU A 211 17.16 -6.04 -11.39
C LEU A 211 16.45 -6.37 -10.07
N VAL A 212 16.56 -5.48 -9.07
CA VAL A 212 15.91 -5.67 -7.78
C VAL A 212 14.38 -5.69 -7.95
N THR A 213 13.83 -4.77 -8.74
CA THR A 213 12.39 -4.73 -9.08
C THR A 213 11.94 -6.06 -9.68
N LEU A 214 12.66 -6.57 -10.69
CA LEU A 214 12.32 -7.80 -11.38
C LEU A 214 12.42 -9.02 -10.46
N VAL A 215 13.48 -9.14 -9.66
CA VAL A 215 13.66 -10.27 -8.74
C VAL A 215 12.56 -10.30 -7.68
N VAL A 216 12.24 -9.16 -7.06
CA VAL A 216 11.16 -9.08 -6.05
C VAL A 216 9.80 -9.41 -6.69
N TYR A 217 9.55 -8.98 -7.92
CA TYR A 217 8.32 -9.30 -8.65
C TYR A 217 8.22 -10.81 -8.95
N LEU A 218 9.28 -11.41 -9.47
CA LEU A 218 9.33 -12.85 -9.77
C LEU A 218 9.13 -13.69 -8.51
N LEU A 219 9.75 -13.29 -7.39
CA LEU A 219 9.55 -13.94 -6.10
C LEU A 219 8.10 -13.78 -5.62
N SER A 220 7.50 -12.60 -5.75
CA SER A 220 6.08 -12.39 -5.44
C SER A 220 5.17 -13.33 -6.25
N THR A 221 5.45 -13.50 -7.54
CA THR A 221 4.69 -14.39 -8.43
C THR A 221 4.88 -15.86 -8.05
N PHE A 222 6.12 -16.26 -7.73
CA PHE A 222 6.45 -17.62 -7.29
C PHE A 222 5.77 -17.97 -5.95
N PHE A 223 5.83 -17.07 -4.96
CA PHE A 223 5.17 -17.30 -3.68
C PHE A 223 3.65 -17.19 -3.78
N MET A 224 3.10 -16.41 -4.72
CA MET A 224 1.67 -16.42 -4.98
C MET A 224 1.22 -17.78 -5.53
N LEU A 225 2.01 -18.38 -6.44
CA LEU A 225 1.76 -19.74 -6.91
C LEU A 225 1.82 -20.75 -5.75
N GLY A 226 2.81 -20.62 -4.87
CA GLY A 226 2.90 -21.44 -3.65
C GLY A 226 1.69 -21.27 -2.72
N TYR A 227 1.24 -20.03 -2.53
CA TYR A 227 0.06 -19.68 -1.73
C TYR A 227 -1.22 -20.33 -2.28
N THR A 228 -1.38 -20.41 -3.60
CA THR A 228 -2.51 -21.12 -4.23
C THR A 228 -2.61 -22.59 -3.80
N PHE A 229 -1.48 -23.29 -3.67
CA PHE A 229 -1.49 -24.72 -3.38
C PHE A 229 -1.41 -25.05 -1.89
N ILE A 230 -1.01 -24.09 -1.04
CA ILE A 230 -0.79 -24.36 0.39
C ILE A 230 -2.09 -24.72 1.13
N PHE A 231 -3.22 -24.18 0.70
CA PHE A 231 -4.54 -24.48 1.28
C PHE A 231 -4.94 -25.95 1.11
N ARG A 232 -4.46 -26.63 0.06
CA ARG A 232 -4.73 -28.07 -0.17
C ARG A 232 -4.06 -28.98 0.85
N LEU A 233 -3.03 -28.51 1.53
CA LEU A 233 -2.35 -29.28 2.57
C LEU A 233 -3.16 -29.34 3.86
N ASN A 234 -4.19 -28.48 4.00
CA ASN A 234 -5.05 -28.37 5.18
C ASN A 234 -4.26 -28.23 6.50
N GLN A 235 -3.16 -27.47 6.46
CA GLN A 235 -2.29 -27.18 7.60
C GLN A 235 -2.16 -25.67 7.76
N ILE A 236 -2.87 -25.09 8.72
CA ILE A 236 -2.96 -23.63 8.87
C ILE A 236 -1.60 -22.96 9.13
N TRP A 237 -0.70 -23.61 9.88
CA TRP A 237 0.64 -23.08 10.13
C TRP A 237 1.46 -22.85 8.85
N LEU A 238 1.26 -23.68 7.82
CA LEU A 238 1.90 -23.48 6.52
C LEU A 238 1.33 -22.25 5.79
N VAL A 239 0.04 -21.97 5.97
CA VAL A 239 -0.59 -20.75 5.45
C VAL A 239 0.05 -19.51 6.10
N TYR A 240 0.26 -19.52 7.42
CA TYR A 240 0.97 -18.43 8.12
C TYR A 240 2.35 -18.15 7.53
N ILE A 241 3.17 -19.19 7.35
CA ILE A 241 4.52 -19.04 6.79
C ILE A 241 4.46 -18.53 5.36
N MET A 242 3.62 -19.13 4.51
CA MET A 242 3.52 -18.76 3.10
C MET A 242 3.01 -17.33 2.94
N ALA A 243 2.00 -16.93 3.72
CA ALA A 243 1.45 -15.59 3.73
C ALA A 243 2.49 -14.55 4.20
N ALA A 244 3.29 -14.87 5.22
CA ALA A 244 4.38 -13.99 5.67
C ALA A 244 5.41 -13.75 4.55
N VAL A 245 5.85 -14.83 3.89
CA VAL A 245 6.84 -14.74 2.81
C VAL A 245 6.27 -13.99 1.60
N LEU A 246 5.02 -14.26 1.23
CA LEU A 246 4.32 -13.54 0.17
C LEU A 246 4.20 -12.05 0.50
N GLY A 247 3.77 -11.71 1.72
CA GLY A 247 3.65 -10.35 2.21
C GLY A 247 4.97 -9.59 2.17
N PHE A 248 6.06 -10.24 2.56
CA PHE A 248 7.43 -9.70 2.49
C PHE A 248 7.78 -9.24 1.07
N PHE A 249 7.58 -10.08 0.05
CA PHE A 249 7.94 -9.73 -1.33
C PHE A 249 6.96 -8.76 -1.98
N MET A 250 5.64 -8.95 -1.81
CA MET A 250 4.64 -8.06 -2.40
C MET A 250 4.68 -6.65 -1.80
N THR A 251 4.86 -6.54 -0.48
CA THR A 251 4.99 -5.22 0.16
C THR A 251 6.38 -4.62 -0.08
N GLY A 252 7.43 -5.45 -0.07
CA GLY A 252 8.80 -5.03 -0.38
C GLY A 252 8.95 -4.45 -1.78
N TYR A 253 8.06 -4.82 -2.70
CA TYR A 253 7.97 -4.26 -4.04
C TYR A 253 7.54 -2.78 -4.07
N LEU A 254 6.76 -2.30 -3.10
CA LEU A 254 6.25 -0.91 -3.07
C LEU A 254 7.38 0.13 -3.09
N PRO A 255 8.31 0.15 -2.11
CA PRO A 255 9.39 1.15 -2.10
C PRO A 255 10.32 1.00 -3.30
N VAL A 256 10.58 -0.23 -3.75
CA VAL A 256 11.42 -0.49 -4.93
C VAL A 256 10.78 0.11 -6.18
N GLY A 257 9.46 0.00 -6.32
CA GLY A 257 8.71 0.60 -7.42
C GLY A 257 8.75 2.13 -7.41
N PHE A 258 8.65 2.77 -6.23
CA PHE A 258 8.76 4.23 -6.12
C PHE A 258 10.15 4.74 -6.50
N GLU A 259 11.20 4.10 -6.01
CA GLU A 259 12.57 4.46 -6.35
C GLU A 259 12.88 4.23 -7.85
N PHE A 260 12.43 3.11 -8.41
CA PHE A 260 12.61 2.85 -9.83
C PHE A 260 11.83 3.84 -10.71
N ALA A 261 10.66 4.27 -10.25
CA ALA A 261 9.89 5.30 -10.92
C ALA A 261 10.60 6.66 -10.88
N ALA A 262 11.10 7.09 -9.72
CA ALA A 262 11.89 8.32 -9.61
C ALA A 262 13.08 8.32 -10.59
N GLU A 263 13.76 7.18 -10.72
CA GLU A 263 14.88 6.99 -11.64
C GLU A 263 14.46 7.09 -13.13
N LEU A 264 13.35 6.47 -13.53
CA LEU A 264 12.84 6.49 -14.90
C LEU A 264 12.26 7.84 -15.32
N THR A 265 11.77 8.62 -14.35
CA THR A 265 11.00 9.84 -14.61
C THR A 265 11.79 11.12 -14.40
N TYR A 266 13.04 11.03 -13.96
CA TYR A 266 13.91 12.20 -13.79
C TYR A 266 13.99 13.05 -15.08
N PRO A 267 13.87 14.40 -15.00
CA PRO A 267 13.81 15.25 -13.79
C PRO A 267 12.38 15.64 -13.36
N GLU A 268 11.35 14.84 -13.66
CA GLU A 268 9.97 15.16 -13.24
C GLU A 268 9.79 14.99 -11.72
N PRO A 269 8.88 15.76 -11.07
CA PRO A 269 8.65 15.68 -9.63
C PRO A 269 8.25 14.28 -9.16
N GLU A 270 8.96 13.76 -8.14
CA GLU A 270 8.72 12.42 -7.58
C GLU A 270 7.29 12.24 -7.05
N GLY A 271 6.69 13.30 -6.52
CA GLY A 271 5.31 13.30 -6.04
C GLY A 271 4.28 13.01 -7.14
N THR A 272 4.49 13.51 -8.37
CA THR A 272 3.58 13.24 -9.50
C THR A 272 3.70 11.79 -9.97
N SER A 273 4.93 11.28 -10.06
CA SER A 273 5.23 9.89 -10.43
C SER A 273 4.65 8.89 -9.42
N SER A 274 4.98 9.05 -8.14
CA SER A 274 4.48 8.19 -7.05
C SER A 274 2.96 8.28 -6.88
N GLY A 275 2.37 9.45 -7.12
CA GLY A 275 0.92 9.65 -7.10
C GLY A 275 0.20 8.83 -8.18
N LEU A 276 0.73 8.82 -9.40
CA LEU A 276 0.19 8.00 -10.49
C LEU A 276 0.34 6.49 -10.20
N LEU A 277 1.46 6.06 -9.61
CA LEU A 277 1.63 4.66 -9.17
C LEU A 277 0.57 4.22 -8.17
N ASN A 278 0.28 5.06 -7.16
CA ASN A 278 -0.78 4.79 -6.21
C ASN A 278 -2.16 4.74 -6.88
N ALA A 279 -2.44 5.65 -7.83
CA ALA A 279 -3.68 5.62 -8.59
C ALA A 279 -3.83 4.32 -9.40
N SER A 280 -2.74 3.85 -10.03
CA SER A 280 -2.69 2.56 -10.73
C SER A 280 -2.97 1.39 -9.78
N ALA A 281 -2.33 1.37 -8.60
CA ALA A 281 -2.56 0.36 -7.58
C ALA A 281 -4.02 0.29 -7.11
N GLN A 282 -4.68 1.45 -6.92
CA GLN A 282 -6.10 1.47 -6.56
C GLN A 282 -6.99 0.95 -7.70
N PHE A 283 -6.72 1.36 -8.94
CA PHE A 283 -7.47 0.91 -10.11
C PHE A 283 -7.39 -0.62 -10.29
N PHE A 284 -6.18 -1.17 -10.31
CA PHE A 284 -5.98 -2.62 -10.40
C PHE A 284 -6.44 -3.34 -9.14
N GLY A 285 -6.35 -2.73 -7.95
CA GLY A 285 -6.88 -3.29 -6.72
C GLY A 285 -8.39 -3.52 -6.78
N VAL A 286 -9.15 -2.55 -7.29
CA VAL A 286 -10.60 -2.72 -7.52
C VAL A 286 -10.85 -3.82 -8.55
N LEU A 287 -10.15 -3.80 -9.69
CA LEU A 287 -10.33 -4.81 -10.74
C LEU A 287 -10.03 -6.23 -10.26
N CYS A 288 -8.85 -6.43 -9.64
CA CYS A 288 -8.42 -7.72 -9.11
C CYS A 288 -9.38 -8.19 -8.01
N THR A 289 -9.73 -7.34 -7.04
CA THR A 289 -10.62 -7.75 -5.94
C THR A 289 -12.00 -8.17 -6.44
N LEU A 290 -12.58 -7.45 -7.42
CA LEU A 290 -13.89 -7.80 -7.97
C LEU A 290 -13.83 -9.09 -8.81
N ALA A 291 -12.83 -9.24 -9.66
CA ALA A 291 -12.66 -10.43 -10.49
C ALA A 291 -12.37 -11.67 -9.64
N ASP A 292 -11.46 -11.53 -8.66
CA ASP A 292 -11.07 -12.59 -7.73
C ASP A 292 -12.26 -13.01 -6.85
N GLY A 293 -13.04 -12.05 -6.35
CA GLY A 293 -14.25 -12.32 -5.57
C GLY A 293 -15.33 -13.08 -6.35
N GLN A 294 -15.53 -12.75 -7.64
CA GLN A 294 -16.48 -13.49 -8.49
C GLN A 294 -16.00 -14.93 -8.77
N LEU A 295 -14.70 -15.10 -9.03
CA LEU A 295 -14.13 -16.44 -9.23
C LEU A 295 -14.17 -17.27 -7.96
N LEU A 296 -13.88 -16.66 -6.80
CA LEU A 296 -13.96 -17.31 -5.50
C LEU A 296 -15.37 -17.85 -5.25
N ALA A 297 -16.40 -17.04 -5.51
CA ALA A 297 -17.80 -17.42 -5.31
C ALA A 297 -18.27 -18.50 -6.31
N GLY A 298 -17.80 -18.48 -7.55
CA GLY A 298 -18.27 -19.39 -8.61
C GLY A 298 -17.48 -20.69 -8.77
N PHE A 299 -16.16 -20.62 -8.59
CA PHE A 299 -15.21 -21.68 -8.94
C PHE A 299 -14.23 -22.04 -7.80
N GLY A 300 -14.31 -21.36 -6.66
CA GLY A 300 -13.46 -21.59 -5.50
C GLY A 300 -12.15 -20.79 -5.51
N ASP A 301 -11.40 -20.91 -4.42
CA ASP A 301 -10.16 -20.17 -4.17
C ASP A 301 -9.05 -20.50 -5.15
N MET A 302 -9.00 -21.72 -5.68
CA MET A 302 -7.96 -22.09 -6.62
C MET A 302 -8.08 -21.30 -7.93
N ALA A 303 -9.29 -21.15 -8.46
CA ALA A 303 -9.51 -20.40 -9.69
C ALA A 303 -9.22 -18.91 -9.50
N ALA A 304 -9.65 -18.36 -8.36
CA ALA A 304 -9.35 -17.01 -7.90
C ALA A 304 -7.83 -16.78 -7.82
N ASN A 305 -7.13 -17.56 -7.01
CA ASN A 305 -5.68 -17.43 -6.83
C ASN A 305 -4.89 -17.67 -8.13
N LEU A 306 -5.32 -18.57 -9.01
CA LEU A 306 -4.70 -18.77 -10.32
C LEU A 306 -4.88 -17.57 -11.27
N LEU A 307 -6.01 -16.85 -11.19
CA LEU A 307 -6.16 -15.57 -11.89
C LEU A 307 -5.08 -14.60 -11.42
N LEU A 308 -4.91 -14.43 -10.10
CA LEU A 308 -3.90 -13.53 -9.55
C LEU A 308 -2.48 -13.92 -9.97
N VAL A 309 -2.16 -15.22 -9.99
CA VAL A 309 -0.88 -15.72 -10.56
C VAL A 309 -0.75 -15.31 -12.03
N ALA A 310 -1.79 -15.51 -12.85
CA ALA A 310 -1.75 -15.18 -14.27
C ALA A 310 -1.52 -13.68 -14.51
N VAL A 311 -2.21 -12.82 -13.76
CA VAL A 311 -2.02 -11.37 -13.87
C VAL A 311 -0.62 -10.96 -13.37
N LEU A 312 -0.10 -11.57 -12.30
CA LEU A 312 1.29 -11.34 -11.84
C LEU A 312 2.35 -11.83 -12.84
N ILE A 313 2.11 -12.91 -13.59
CA ILE A 313 2.99 -13.33 -14.69
C ILE A 313 3.01 -12.25 -15.78
N VAL A 314 1.85 -11.70 -16.16
CA VAL A 314 1.78 -10.58 -17.11
C VAL A 314 2.57 -9.38 -16.58
N GLY A 315 2.38 -9.01 -15.32
CA GLY A 315 3.14 -7.93 -14.67
C GLY A 315 4.64 -8.18 -14.61
N SER A 316 5.07 -9.44 -14.42
CA SER A 316 6.49 -9.84 -14.45
C SER A 316 7.10 -9.67 -15.84
N ILE A 317 6.37 -10.06 -16.90
CA ILE A 317 6.81 -9.89 -18.29
C ILE A 317 6.93 -8.39 -18.63
N MET A 318 5.96 -7.58 -18.19
CA MET A 318 5.99 -6.13 -18.36
C MET A 318 7.21 -5.52 -17.66
N THR A 319 7.48 -5.93 -16.41
CA THR A 319 8.64 -5.49 -15.63
C THR A 319 9.95 -5.86 -16.31
N ALA A 320 10.08 -7.10 -16.80
CA ALA A 320 11.27 -7.57 -17.52
C ALA A 320 11.53 -6.76 -18.81
N SER A 321 10.45 -6.33 -19.47
CA SER A 321 10.47 -5.56 -20.72
C SER A 321 10.83 -4.08 -20.53
N ILE A 322 10.88 -3.58 -19.29
CA ILE A 322 11.33 -2.21 -19.01
C ILE A 322 12.79 -2.09 -19.43
N LYS A 323 13.10 -1.13 -20.31
CA LYS A 323 14.48 -0.82 -20.67
C LYS A 323 15.14 -0.10 -19.50
N GLU A 324 16.35 -0.53 -19.13
CA GLU A 324 17.20 0.16 -18.17
C GLU A 324 17.64 1.50 -18.80
N ASP A 325 16.90 2.56 -18.51
CA ASP A 325 17.24 3.94 -18.85
C ASP A 325 17.39 4.70 -17.53
N LEU A 326 18.55 4.52 -16.87
CA LEU A 326 18.87 5.06 -15.54
C LEU A 326 19.23 6.55 -15.66
N ARG A 327 18.20 7.39 -15.84
CA ARG A 327 18.36 8.80 -16.20
C ARG A 327 18.94 9.66 -15.09
N ARG A 328 18.61 9.39 -13.83
CA ARG A 328 19.11 10.15 -12.67
C ARG A 328 20.58 9.80 -12.42
N GLN A 329 20.96 8.53 -12.49
CA GLN A 329 22.37 8.11 -12.44
C GLN A 329 23.19 8.66 -13.61
N ALA A 330 22.64 8.63 -14.82
CA ALA A 330 23.29 9.23 -15.99
C ALA A 330 23.48 10.75 -15.86
N ALA A 331 22.54 11.45 -15.22
CA ALA A 331 22.66 12.88 -14.94
C ALA A 331 23.77 13.18 -13.92
N HIS A 332 23.84 12.45 -12.81
CA HIS A 332 24.89 12.61 -11.80
C HIS A 332 26.29 12.26 -12.32
N GLY A 333 26.42 11.23 -13.15
CA GLY A 333 27.68 10.89 -13.83
C GLY A 333 28.17 12.00 -14.77
N ARG A 334 27.25 12.69 -15.46
CA ARG A 334 27.57 13.84 -16.32
C ARG A 334 28.01 15.07 -15.52
N THR A 335 27.42 15.34 -14.35
CA THR A 335 27.82 16.47 -13.50
C THR A 335 29.19 16.24 -12.86
N ALA A 336 29.48 15.01 -12.41
CA ALA A 336 30.80 14.63 -11.88
C ALA A 336 31.90 14.74 -12.95
N GLY A 337 31.62 14.33 -14.19
CA GLY A 337 32.54 14.47 -15.32
C GLY A 337 32.78 15.95 -15.73
N ALA A 338 31.75 16.79 -15.67
CA ALA A 338 31.88 18.22 -15.98
C ALA A 338 32.69 19.00 -14.94
N ASN A 339 32.55 18.66 -13.65
CA ASN A 339 33.36 19.24 -12.57
C ASN A 339 34.82 18.74 -12.58
N GLY A 340 35.07 17.53 -13.07
CA GLY A 340 36.44 17.02 -13.27
C GLY A 340 37.16 17.71 -14.42
N ALA A 341 36.46 17.96 -15.54
CA ALA A 341 37.01 18.61 -16.73
C ALA A 341 37.27 20.13 -16.59
N THR A 342 36.70 20.78 -15.56
CA THR A 342 36.97 22.19 -15.22
C THR A 342 38.10 22.36 -14.20
N SER A 343 38.65 21.25 -13.69
CA SER A 343 39.75 21.22 -12.71
C SER A 343 41.10 20.77 -13.29
N MET A 344 41.18 20.59 -14.61
CA MET A 344 42.42 20.40 -15.40
C MET A 344 42.64 21.61 -16.30
#